data_AF-A0A7X7Q9S0-F1
#
_entry.id   AF-A0A7X7Q9S0-F1
#
_cell.length_a   1.000
_cell.length_b   1.000
_cell.length_c   1.000
_cell.angle_alpha   90.00
_cell.angle_beta   90.00
_cell.angle_gamma   90.00
#
_symmetry.space_group_name_H-M   'P 1'
#
loop_
_entity.id
_entity.type
_entity.pdbx_description
1 polymer ?
#
loop_
_entity_poly.entity_id
_entity_poly.type
_entity_poly.pdbx_seq_one_letter_code
_entity_poly.pdbx_strand_id
1 'polypeptide(L)' 'MEGAAPLEDYLHPSVTADVVLLAMRGDMLSVLLAKRRSSPIKGAWAILDGFVAKKESPERMAI' A
#
# COMPACT_ATOMS: atom_id res chain seq x y z
N MET A 1 19.34 25.79 -21.58
CA MET A 1 18.34 24.82 -21.08
C MET A 1 17.81 25.37 -19.78
N GLU A 2 16.51 25.67 -19.73
CA GLU A 2 15.80 26.11 -18.53
C GLU A 2 16.08 25.19 -17.35
N GLY A 3 16.50 25.77 -16.23
CA GLY A 3 16.57 25.07 -14.96
C GLY A 3 15.16 24.76 -14.50
N ALA A 4 14.89 23.50 -14.17
CA ALA A 4 13.60 23.08 -13.63
C ALA A 4 13.21 23.97 -12.44
N ALA A 5 11.96 24.40 -12.38
CA ALA A 5 11.41 25.12 -11.23
C ALA A 5 11.68 24.32 -9.94
N PRO A 6 11.90 24.98 -8.79
CA PRO A 6 12.17 24.28 -7.53
C PRO A 6 11.05 23.29 -7.22
N LEU A 7 11.41 22.05 -6.90
CA LEU A 7 10.50 20.97 -6.49
C LEU A 7 9.87 21.22 -5.09
N GLU A 8 9.76 22.47 -4.65
CA GLU A 8 9.42 22.82 -3.27
C GLU A 8 7.93 23.14 -3.09
N ASP A 9 7.23 23.54 -4.16
CA ASP A 9 5.81 23.96 -4.11
C ASP A 9 4.87 22.94 -4.78
N TYR A 10 4.79 21.71 -4.24
CA TYR A 10 3.73 20.78 -4.63
C TYR A 10 3.27 19.87 -3.48
N LEU A 11 2.04 19.37 -3.58
CA LEU A 11 1.47 18.45 -2.61
C LEU A 11 2.30 17.16 -2.55
N HIS A 12 2.73 16.77 -1.35
CA HIS A 12 3.39 15.50 -1.11
C HIS A 12 2.38 14.47 -0.58
N PRO A 13 1.72 13.69 -1.46
CA PRO A 13 0.77 12.68 -1.00
C PRO A 13 1.49 11.58 -0.22
N SER A 14 0.78 10.99 0.74
CA SER A 14 1.18 9.69 1.27
C SER A 14 1.09 8.65 0.16
N VAL A 15 2.14 7.83 0.01
CA VAL A 15 2.15 6.71 -0.92
C VAL A 15 1.87 5.44 -0.13
N THR A 16 0.91 4.66 -0.58
CA THR A 16 0.65 3.30 -0.07
C THR A 16 0.93 2.29 -1.17
N ALA A 17 1.16 1.04 -0.77
CA ALA A 17 1.00 -0.09 -1.67
C ALA A 17 0.20 -1.20 -0.99
N ASP A 18 -0.41 -2.04 -1.82
CA ASP A 18 -1.39 -3.03 -1.41
C ASP A 18 -1.00 -4.38 -2.02
N VAL A 19 -1.13 -5.45 -1.24
CA VAL A 19 -0.76 -6.81 -1.63
C VAL A 19 -1.97 -7.72 -1.68
N VAL A 20 -2.32 -8.18 -2.89
CA VAL A 20 -3.34 -9.20 -3.10
C VAL A 20 -2.68 -10.58 -3.12
N LEU A 21 -2.64 -11.24 -1.96
CA LEU A 21 -2.13 -12.60 -1.86
C LEU A 21 -3.22 -13.59 -2.23
N LEU A 22 -3.01 -14.29 -3.36
CA LEU A 22 -3.87 -15.35 -3.85
C LEU A 22 -3.28 -16.71 -3.52
N ALA A 23 -4.13 -17.64 -3.11
CA ALA A 23 -3.74 -19.02 -2.85
C ALA A 23 -4.87 -19.98 -3.23
N MET A 24 -4.52 -21.16 -3.72
CA MET A 24 -5.45 -22.27 -3.86
C MET A 24 -5.58 -23.00 -2.52
N ARG A 25 -6.82 -23.18 -2.04
CA ARG A 25 -7.13 -24.07 -0.90
C ARG A 25 -7.97 -25.23 -1.43
N GLY A 26 -7.30 -26.32 -1.78
CA GLY A 26 -7.89 -27.34 -2.64
C GLY A 26 -8.20 -26.74 -4.02
N ASP A 27 -9.41 -26.99 -4.53
CA ASP A 27 -9.87 -26.46 -5.83
C ASP A 27 -10.46 -25.04 -5.73
N MET A 28 -10.33 -24.37 -4.58
CA MET A 28 -10.89 -23.03 -4.37
C MET A 28 -9.82 -21.95 -4.33
N LEU A 29 -9.89 -21.01 -5.28
CA LEU A 29 -9.10 -19.78 -5.25
C LEU A 29 -9.54 -18.92 -4.03
N SER A 30 -8.57 -18.50 -3.24
CA SER A 30 -8.76 -17.75 -2.00
C SER A 30 -7.85 -16.53 -1.98
N VAL A 31 -8.28 -15.47 -1.28
CA VAL A 31 -7.50 -14.25 -1.04
C VAL A 31 -7.27 -14.05 0.45
N LEU A 32 -6.08 -13.59 0.84
CA LEU A 32 -5.80 -13.20 2.21
C LEU A 32 -6.34 -11.80 2.50
N LEU A 33 -7.14 -11.69 3.56
CA LEU A 33 -7.64 -10.42 4.08
C LEU A 33 -7.29 -10.28 5.56
N ALA A 34 -7.03 -9.05 6.00
CA ALA A 34 -6.82 -8.71 7.40
C ALA A 34 -7.97 -7.85 7.92
N LYS A 35 -8.35 -8.06 9.18
CA LYS A 35 -9.33 -7.22 9.86
C LYS A 35 -8.65 -5.97 10.41
N ARG A 36 -9.03 -4.79 9.93
CA ARG A 36 -8.42 -3.50 10.33
C ARG A 36 -8.59 -3.25 11.82
N ARG A 37 -7.48 -2.96 12.51
CA ARG A 37 -7.47 -2.72 13.96
C ARG A 37 -7.59 -1.23 14.32
N SER A 38 -7.19 -0.35 13.41
CA SER A 38 -7.14 1.10 13.58
C SER A 38 -8.11 1.81 12.64
N SER A 39 -8.43 3.06 12.98
CA SER A 39 -9.09 3.99 12.08
C SER A 39 -8.14 4.41 10.94
N PRO A 40 -8.67 4.83 9.78
CA PRO A 40 -10.09 4.86 9.43
C PRO A 40 -10.66 3.46 9.14
N ILE A 41 -11.98 3.33 9.28
CA ILE A 41 -12.76 2.12 8.96
C ILE A 41 -12.32 0.89 9.78
N LYS A 42 -12.16 1.09 11.08
CA LYS A 42 -11.84 0.03 12.04
C LYS A 42 -12.85 -1.11 11.96
N GLY A 43 -12.36 -2.35 11.98
CA GLY A 43 -13.18 -3.57 12.00
C GLY A 43 -13.59 -4.10 10.63
N ALA A 44 -13.32 -3.37 9.54
CA ALA A 44 -13.53 -3.88 8.18
C ALA A 44 -12.48 -4.94 7.81
N TRP A 45 -12.85 -5.86 6.93
CA TRP A 45 -11.90 -6.71 6.22
C TRP A 45 -11.30 -5.92 5.06
N ALA A 46 -9.98 -5.96 4.92
CA ALA A 46 -9.24 -5.25 3.90
C ALA A 46 -8.12 -6.11 3.33
N ILE A 47 -7.64 -5.72 2.15
CA ILE A 47 -6.39 -6.21 1.58
C ILE A 47 -5.24 -5.76 2.49
N LEU A 48 -4.11 -6.47 2.46
CA LEU A 48 -2.92 -6.05 3.16
C LEU A 48 -2.41 -4.75 2.53
N ASP A 49 -2.41 -3.67 3.30
CA ASP A 49 -1.96 -2.34 2.90
C ASP A 49 -0.83 -1.84 3.79
N GLY A 50 -0.06 -0.88 3.29
CA GLY A 50 0.95 -0.19 4.07
C GLY A 50 1.41 1.11 3.42
N PHE A 51 1.94 2.02 4.23
CA PHE A 51 2.57 3.24 3.74
C PHE A 51 4.01 2.96 3.34
N VAL A 52 4.42 3.44 2.17
CA VAL A 52 5.79 3.34 1.67
C VAL A 52 6.64 4.40 2.35
N ALA A 53 7.76 4.01 2.98
CA ALA A 53 8.66 4.97 3.60
C ALA A 53 9.45 5.78 2.54
N LYS A 54 9.90 7.00 2.90
CA LYS A 54 10.56 7.95 1.98
C LYS A 54 11.78 7.41 1.19
N LYS A 55 12.43 6.36 1.69
CA LYS A 55 13.61 5.73 1.06
C LYS A 55 13.40 4.25 0.77
N GLU A 56 12.14 3.82 0.78
CA GLU A 56 11.73 2.46 0.53
C GLU A 56 11.04 2.40 -0.83
N SER A 57 11.20 1.29 -1.54
CA SER A 57 10.44 1.05 -2.76
C SER A 57 9.11 0.37 -2.42
N PRO A 58 8.04 0.56 -3.22
CA PRO A 58 6.77 -0.14 -3.00
C PRO A 58 6.91 -1.66 -2.86
N GLU A 59 7.81 -2.27 -3.65
CA GLU A 59 8.10 -3.70 -3.60
C GLU A 59 8.71 -4.12 -2.27
N ARG A 60 9.56 -3.27 -1.68
CA ARG A 60 10.21 -3.55 -0.39
C ARG A 60 9.24 -3.38 0.78
N MET A 61 8.26 -2.50 0.67
CA MET A 61 7.18 -2.38 1.66
C MET A 61 6.27 -3.63 1.63
N ALA A 62 6.06 -4.21 0.45
CA ALA A 62 5.16 -5.34 0.23
C ALA A 62 5.68 -6.71 0.71
N ILE A 63 6.95 -6.82 1.15
CA ILE A 63 7.63 -8.08 1.53
C ILE A 63 8.16 -7.96 2.96
#